data_AF-A0A5R9QL18-F1
#
_entry.id   AF-A0A5R9QL18-F1
#
_cell.length_a   1.000
_cell.length_b   1.000
_cell.length_c   1.000
_cell.angle_alpha   90.00
_cell.angle_beta   90.00
_cell.angle_gamma   90.00
#
_symmetry.space_group_name_H-M   'P 1'
#
loop_
_entity.id
_entity.type
_entity.pdbx_description
1 polymer ?
#
loop_
_entity_poly.entity_id
_entity_poly.type
_entity_poly.pdbx_seq_one_letter_code
_entity_poly.pdbx_strand_id
1 'polypeptide(L)'
;MNRSPESVGTQVDAAKKMKDRLRADLQIAMLLRRALEAKVIRTLIAAIDNAEAPPVQTEHAATIQHLFHDGSAEVERLLLSEADVRQVLMMDIAERERAAEELGRLGITKRAQGLRKEILLAKRYLA
;
A
#
# COMPACT_ATOMS: atom_id res chain seq x y z
N MET A 1 -8.35 28.89 -12.95
CA MET A 1 -8.06 27.50 -12.55
C MET A 1 -9.38 26.76 -12.38
N ASN A 2 -9.78 25.91 -13.32
CA ASN A 2 -11.02 25.13 -13.22
C ASN A 2 -10.62 23.64 -13.11
N ARG A 3 -10.69 23.05 -11.90
CA ARG A 3 -10.62 21.59 -11.77
C ARG A 3 -12.00 21.05 -12.11
N SER A 4 -12.14 20.43 -13.28
CA SER A 4 -13.37 19.78 -13.70
C SER A 4 -13.78 18.68 -12.71
N PRO A 5 -15.06 18.59 -12.31
CA PRO A 5 -15.54 17.63 -11.30
C PRO A 5 -15.48 16.16 -11.76
N GLU A 6 -15.42 15.90 -13.06
CA GLU A 6 -15.42 14.54 -13.63
C GLU A 6 -14.12 13.76 -13.34
N SER A 7 -12.98 14.45 -13.20
CA SER A 7 -11.69 13.82 -12.90
C SER A 7 -11.57 13.33 -11.45
N VAL A 8 -12.28 14.01 -10.54
CA VAL A 8 -12.29 13.71 -9.09
C VAL A 8 -13.03 12.38 -8.83
N GLY A 9 -14.18 12.16 -9.48
CA GLY A 9 -14.95 10.92 -9.35
C GLY A 9 -14.20 9.68 -9.87
N THR A 10 -13.45 9.83 -10.97
CA THR A 10 -12.66 8.73 -11.55
C THR A 10 -11.48 8.31 -10.65
N GLN A 11 -10.88 9.23 -9.90
CA GLN A 11 -9.79 8.95 -8.96
C GLN A 11 -10.30 8.20 -7.72
N VAL A 12 -11.36 8.69 -7.06
CA VAL A 12 -11.98 8.01 -5.90
C VAL A 12 -12.30 6.55 -6.25
N ASP A 13 -12.84 6.33 -7.44
CA ASP A 13 -13.19 5.02 -7.94
C ASP A 13 -11.99 4.08 -8.07
N ALA A 14 -10.82 4.57 -8.52
CA ALA A 14 -9.66 3.72 -8.77
C ALA A 14 -9.09 3.11 -7.48
N ALA A 15 -8.83 3.95 -6.46
CA ALA A 15 -8.33 3.49 -5.17
C ALA A 15 -9.33 2.57 -4.47
N LYS A 16 -10.62 2.94 -4.51
CA LYS A 16 -11.70 2.12 -3.95
C LYS A 16 -11.80 0.77 -4.67
N LYS A 17 -11.82 0.74 -6.01
CA LYS A 17 -11.87 -0.50 -6.81
C LYS A 17 -10.70 -1.42 -6.48
N MET A 18 -9.48 -0.90 -6.38
CA MET A 18 -8.31 -1.70 -6.03
C MET A 18 -8.40 -2.24 -4.60
N LYS A 19 -8.77 -1.41 -3.62
CA LYS A 19 -8.95 -1.87 -2.24
C LYS A 19 -10.07 -2.89 -2.09
N ASP A 20 -11.15 -2.77 -2.84
CA ASP A 20 -12.25 -3.74 -2.84
C ASP A 20 -11.79 -5.09 -3.41
N ARG A 21 -11.03 -5.09 -4.52
CA ARG A 21 -10.37 -6.29 -5.07
C ARG A 21 -9.43 -6.93 -4.04
N LEU A 22 -8.55 -6.14 -3.42
CA LEU A 22 -7.62 -6.61 -2.38
C LEU A 22 -8.37 -7.21 -1.19
N ARG A 23 -9.45 -6.58 -0.71
CA ARG A 23 -10.25 -7.09 0.41
C ARG A 23 -10.96 -8.40 0.07
N ALA A 24 -11.49 -8.55 -1.14
CA ALA A 24 -12.07 -9.80 -1.60
C ALA A 24 -11.03 -10.93 -1.60
N ASP A 25 -9.85 -10.69 -2.15
CA ASP A 25 -8.75 -11.65 -2.16
C ASP A 25 -8.23 -11.96 -0.75
N LEU A 26 -8.23 -10.97 0.16
CA LEU A 26 -7.87 -11.17 1.57
C LEU A 26 -8.78 -12.17 2.24
N GLN A 27 -10.11 -12.07 2.02
CA GLN A 27 -11.07 -13.02 2.58
C GLN A 27 -10.78 -14.45 2.08
N ILE A 28 -10.53 -14.60 0.78
CA ILE A 28 -10.18 -15.90 0.17
C ILE A 28 -8.86 -16.43 0.75
N ALA A 29 -7.83 -15.60 0.86
CA ALA A 29 -6.53 -15.99 1.41
C ALA A 29 -6.64 -16.42 2.88
N MET A 30 -7.46 -15.73 3.67
CA MET A 30 -7.74 -16.10 5.06
C MET A 30 -8.50 -17.43 5.16
N LEU A 31 -9.55 -17.62 4.35
CA LEU A 31 -10.32 -18.86 4.29
C LEU A 31 -9.43 -20.06 3.94
N LEU A 32 -8.55 -19.89 2.96
CA LEU A 32 -7.62 -20.92 2.50
C LEU A 32 -6.33 -21.02 3.35
N ARG A 33 -6.26 -20.30 4.48
CA ARG A 33 -5.10 -20.27 5.40
C ARG A 33 -3.76 -19.90 4.72
N ARG A 34 -3.81 -19.08 3.68
CA ARG A 34 -2.64 -18.61 2.93
C ARG A 34 -2.01 -17.40 3.62
N ALA A 35 -1.29 -17.65 4.71
CA ALA A 35 -0.75 -16.60 5.58
C ALA A 35 0.13 -15.58 4.85
N LEU A 36 0.97 -16.04 3.90
CA LEU A 36 1.84 -15.16 3.11
C LEU A 36 1.04 -14.21 2.22
N GLU A 37 0.05 -14.74 1.50
CA GLU A 37 -0.84 -13.97 0.62
C GLU A 37 -1.64 -12.95 1.44
N ALA A 38 -2.21 -13.37 2.56
CA ALA A 38 -2.93 -12.48 3.46
C ALA A 38 -2.04 -11.38 4.06
N LYS A 39 -0.77 -11.66 4.35
CA LYS A 39 0.21 -10.65 4.80
C LYS A 39 0.44 -9.61 3.71
N VAL A 40 0.77 -10.05 2.49
CA VAL A 40 1.04 -9.16 1.35
C VAL A 40 -0.15 -8.25 1.08
N ILE A 41 -1.36 -8.82 0.99
CA ILE A 41 -2.58 -8.06 0.71
C ILE A 41 -2.84 -6.97 1.75
N ARG A 42 -2.68 -7.27 3.05
CA ARG A 42 -2.84 -6.27 4.11
C ARG A 42 -1.84 -5.13 3.97
N THR A 43 -0.59 -5.43 3.61
CA THR A 43 0.42 -4.39 3.41
C THR A 43 0.10 -3.52 2.19
N LEU A 44 -0.41 -4.09 1.10
CA LEU A 44 -0.81 -3.30 -0.08
C LEU A 44 -1.99 -2.37 0.24
N ILE A 45 -2.98 -2.84 1.01
CA ILE A 45 -4.08 -2.00 1.48
C ILE A 45 -3.54 -0.83 2.32
N ALA A 46 -2.63 -1.10 3.27
CA ALA A 46 -2.01 -0.07 4.08
C ALA A 46 -1.17 0.93 3.25
N ALA A 47 -0.49 0.47 2.20
CA ALA A 47 0.25 1.37 1.31
C ALA A 47 -0.68 2.33 0.55
N ILE A 48 -1.83 1.85 0.07
CA ILE A 48 -2.85 2.70 -0.56
C ILE A 48 -3.45 3.66 0.46
N ASP A 49 -3.81 3.19 1.66
CA ASP A 49 -4.37 4.04 2.72
C ASP A 49 -3.37 5.13 3.15
N ASN A 50 -2.06 4.83 3.19
CA ASN A 50 -1.00 5.81 3.46
C ASN A 50 -0.84 6.84 2.32
N ALA A 51 -1.06 6.44 1.07
CA ALA A 51 -0.99 7.36 -0.07
C ALA A 51 -2.24 8.24 -0.20
N GLU A 52 -3.39 7.75 0.27
CA GLU A 52 -4.59 8.57 0.48
C GLU A 52 -4.45 9.50 1.68
N ALA A 53 -3.47 9.30 2.57
CA ALA A 53 -3.26 10.19 3.69
C ALA A 53 -2.69 11.54 3.18
N PRO A 54 -3.25 12.67 3.61
CA PRO A 54 -2.69 13.98 3.30
C PRO A 54 -1.26 14.10 3.87
N PRO A 55 -0.36 14.85 3.22
CA PRO A 55 1.00 15.02 3.68
C PRO A 55 0.99 15.72 5.03
N VAL A 56 1.14 14.94 6.10
CA VAL A 56 1.52 15.48 7.40
C VAL A 56 2.91 16.06 7.19
N GLN A 57 3.05 17.38 7.26
CA GLN A 57 4.34 18.05 7.21
C GLN A 57 5.20 17.50 8.36
N THR A 58 5.95 16.44 8.07
CA THR A 58 6.83 15.79 9.04
C THR A 58 8.26 16.04 8.60
N GLU A 59 8.58 17.33 8.56
CA GLU A 59 9.91 17.78 8.95
C GLU A 59 10.08 17.34 10.42
N HIS A 60 10.89 16.30 10.66
CA HIS A 60 11.36 15.87 11.98
C HIS A 60 10.31 15.38 12.99
N ALA A 61 10.12 14.06 13.10
CA ALA A 61 9.56 13.47 14.32
C ALA A 61 10.16 12.09 14.60
N ALA A 62 11.48 12.07 14.84
CA ALA A 62 11.98 11.18 15.87
C ALA A 62 11.46 11.71 17.21
N THR A 63 10.77 10.86 17.99
CA THR A 63 10.28 11.14 19.36
C THR A 63 9.03 12.02 19.45
N ILE A 64 7.82 11.45 19.39
CA ILE A 64 6.70 11.95 20.21
C ILE A 64 5.91 10.77 20.78
N GLN A 65 6.10 10.57 22.07
CA GLN A 65 5.18 9.93 22.99
C GLN A 65 3.88 10.76 23.10
N HIS A 66 2.74 10.08 23.12
CA HIS A 66 1.45 10.52 23.68
C HIS A 66 0.89 11.89 23.27
N LEU A 67 -0.21 11.89 22.51
CA LEU A 67 -1.50 12.48 22.95
C LEU A 67 -2.58 12.12 21.90
N PHE A 68 -3.41 11.14 22.21
CA PHE A 68 -4.74 11.06 21.61
C PHE A 68 -5.57 12.16 22.26
N HIS A 69 -5.98 13.16 21.47
CA HIS A 69 -7.05 14.06 21.84
C HIS A 69 -8.10 14.06 20.74
N ASP A 70 -9.34 13.95 21.19
CA ASP A 70 -10.56 13.98 20.40
C ASP A 70 -10.62 15.17 19.45
N GLY A 71 -11.18 14.90 18.28
CA GLY A 71 -11.52 15.92 17.30
C GLY A 71 -11.42 15.31 15.92
N SER A 72 -12.55 15.22 15.23
CA SER A 72 -12.70 14.80 13.84
C SER A 72 -11.79 15.62 12.92
N ALA A 73 -10.52 15.24 12.83
CA ALA A 73 -9.67 15.58 11.72
C ALA A 73 -10.07 14.63 10.59
N GLU A 74 -11.27 14.84 10.03
CA GLU A 74 -11.63 14.36 8.71
C GLU A 74 -10.77 15.16 7.72
N VAL A 75 -9.47 14.88 7.72
CA VAL A 75 -8.54 15.47 6.77
C VAL A 75 -8.91 14.87 5.43
N GLU A 76 -9.21 15.72 4.45
CA GLU A 76 -9.55 15.31 3.09
C GLU A 76 -8.48 14.32 2.59
N ARG A 77 -8.87 13.05 2.48
CA ARG A 77 -8.01 12.01 1.93
C ARG A 77 -7.68 12.37 0.48
N LEU A 78 -6.41 12.24 0.11
CA LEU A 78 -5.98 12.42 -1.26
C LEU A 78 -6.67 11.39 -2.15
N LEU A 79 -7.15 11.87 -3.29
CA LEU A 79 -7.78 11.04 -4.30
C LEU A 79 -6.69 10.52 -5.24
N LEU A 80 -6.53 9.19 -5.29
CA LEU A 80 -5.51 8.55 -6.12
C LEU A 80 -6.10 8.15 -7.47
N SER A 81 -5.51 8.61 -8.55
CA SER A 81 -5.82 8.09 -9.89
C SER A 81 -5.37 6.63 -10.04
N GLU A 82 -5.80 5.98 -11.12
CA GLU A 82 -5.29 4.64 -11.45
C GLU A 82 -3.76 4.63 -11.58
N ALA A 83 -3.17 5.68 -12.16
CA ALA A 83 -1.73 5.84 -12.27
C ALA A 83 -1.07 5.98 -10.89
N ASP A 84 -1.69 6.74 -9.97
CA ASP A 84 -1.18 6.91 -8.61
C ASP A 84 -1.26 5.59 -7.82
N VAL A 85 -2.37 4.86 -7.91
CA VAL A 85 -2.51 3.54 -7.29
C VAL A 85 -1.45 2.58 -7.85
N ARG A 86 -1.26 2.54 -9.16
CA ARG A 86 -0.22 1.73 -9.82
C ARG A 86 1.17 2.12 -9.33
N GLN A 87 1.45 3.41 -9.21
CA GLN A 87 2.73 3.92 -8.72
C GLN A 87 2.98 3.50 -7.26
N VAL A 88 1.99 3.60 -6.38
CA VAL A 88 2.08 3.16 -4.98
C VAL A 88 2.44 1.67 -4.91
N LEU A 89 1.75 0.82 -5.68
CA LEU A 89 2.05 -0.61 -5.73
C LEU A 89 3.44 -0.90 -6.30
N MET A 90 3.85 -0.18 -7.35
CA MET A 90 5.20 -0.30 -7.92
C MET A 90 6.30 0.10 -6.93
N MET A 91 6.09 1.17 -6.15
CA MET A 91 7.03 1.60 -5.11
C MET A 91 7.17 0.54 -4.00
N ASP A 92 6.05 -0.04 -3.54
CA ASP A 92 6.03 -1.10 -2.53
C ASP A 92 6.74 -2.39 -3.02
N ILE A 93 6.58 -2.72 -4.31
CA ILE A 93 7.29 -3.83 -4.97
C ILE A 93 8.79 -3.55 -5.09
N ALA A 94 9.16 -2.36 -5.56
CA ALA A 94 10.56 -1.98 -5.72
C ALA A 94 11.32 -1.99 -4.38
N GLU A 95 10.66 -1.58 -3.29
CA GLU A 95 11.25 -1.67 -1.94
C GLU A 95 11.53 -3.12 -1.53
N ARG A 96 10.60 -4.04 -1.79
CA ARG A 96 10.82 -5.48 -1.54
C ARG A 96 11.92 -6.05 -2.42
N GLU A 97 12.03 -5.62 -3.67
CA GLU A 97 13.07 -6.05 -4.59
C GLU A 97 14.45 -5.64 -4.06
N ARG A 98 14.62 -4.36 -3.68
CA ARG A 98 15.84 -3.87 -3.03
C ARG A 98 16.18 -4.66 -1.76
N ALA A 99 15.20 -4.88 -0.89
CA ALA A 99 15.40 -5.65 0.34
C ALA A 99 15.78 -7.12 0.06
N ALA A 100 15.21 -7.74 -0.97
CA ALA A 100 15.54 -9.12 -1.36
C ALA A 100 16.95 -9.23 -1.96
N GLU A 101 17.37 -8.23 -2.73
CA GLU A 101 18.74 -8.14 -3.26
C GLU A 101 19.75 -7.98 -2.13
N GLU A 102 19.51 -7.06 -1.20
CA GLU A 102 20.41 -6.82 -0.07
C GLU A 102 20.57 -8.05 0.82
N LEU A 103 19.46 -8.70 1.18
CA LEU A 103 19.49 -9.97 1.91
C LEU A 103 20.20 -11.07 1.13
N GLY A 104 20.11 -11.05 -0.20
CA GLY A 104 20.86 -11.94 -1.08
C GLY A 104 22.36 -11.71 -1.00
N ARG A 105 22.81 -10.45 -1.04
CA ARG A 105 24.23 -10.07 -0.90
C ARG A 105 24.80 -10.47 0.46
N LEU A 106 23.99 -10.38 1.51
CA LEU A 106 24.35 -10.79 2.88
C LEU A 106 24.27 -12.31 3.12
N GLY A 107 23.94 -13.12 2.10
CA GLY A 107 23.83 -14.58 2.22
C GLY A 107 22.60 -15.08 2.98
N ILE A 108 21.64 -14.21 3.31
CA ILE A 108 20.40 -14.54 4.04
C ILE A 108 19.33 -15.05 3.05
N THR A 109 19.66 -16.16 2.38
CA THR A 109 18.95 -16.67 1.20
C THR A 109 17.49 -17.04 1.46
N LYS A 110 17.17 -17.66 2.60
CA LYS A 110 15.79 -18.05 2.96
C LYS A 110 14.86 -16.83 3.06
N ARG A 111 15.33 -15.73 3.66
CA ARG A 111 14.55 -14.49 3.81
C ARG A 111 14.40 -13.78 2.46
N ALA A 112 15.48 -13.73 1.66
CA ALA A 112 15.44 -13.20 0.30
C ALA A 112 14.43 -13.97 -0.59
N GLN A 113 14.40 -15.30 -0.50
CA GLN A 113 13.41 -16.12 -1.21
C GLN A 113 11.98 -15.86 -0.74
N GLY A 114 11.78 -15.64 0.57
CA GLY A 114 10.50 -15.21 1.12
C GLY A 114 10.00 -13.92 0.48
N LEU A 115 10.85 -12.88 0.42
CA LEU A 115 10.51 -11.62 -0.24
C LEU A 115 10.22 -11.78 -1.74
N ARG A 116 10.98 -12.62 -2.45
CA ARG A 116 10.70 -12.92 -3.87
C ARG A 116 9.30 -13.51 -4.08
N LYS A 117 8.85 -14.39 -3.17
CA LYS A 117 7.47 -14.92 -3.20
C LYS A 117 6.44 -13.81 -2.92
N GLU A 118 6.71 -12.92 -1.98
CA GLU A 118 5.85 -11.76 -1.70
C GLU A 118 5.73 -10.83 -2.92
N ILE A 119 6.85 -10.55 -3.61
CA ILE A 119 6.89 -9.73 -4.84
C ILE A 119 6.02 -10.34 -5.94
N LEU A 120 6.12 -11.65 -6.18
CA LEU A 120 5.31 -12.34 -7.18
C LEU A 120 3.81 -12.22 -6.89
N LEU A 121 3.43 -12.30 -5.61
CA LEU A 121 2.05 -12.10 -5.19
C LEU A 121 1.61 -10.64 -5.41
N ALA A 122 2.43 -9.66 -5.04
CA ALA A 122 2.12 -8.25 -5.20
C ALA A 122 1.97 -7.84 -6.68
N LYS A 123 2.82 -8.37 -7.57
CA LYS A 123 2.77 -8.10 -9.03
C LYS A 123 1.44 -8.50 -9.69
N ARG A 124 0.67 -9.42 -9.09
CA ARG A 124 -0.68 -9.79 -9.58
C ARG A 124 -1.69 -8.63 -9.58
N TYR A 125 -1.42 -7.59 -8.80
CA TYR A 125 -2.27 -6.40 -8.69
C TYR A 125 -1.82 -5.24 -9.60
N LEU A 126 -0.76 -5.43 -10.40
CA LEU A 126 -0.36 -4.48 -11.44
C LEU A 126 -0.96 -4.80 -12.82
N ALA A 127 -1.56 -5.99 -12.97
CA ALA A 127 -2.23 -6.46 -14.17
C ALA A 127 -3.67 -5.92 -14.26
#